data_AF-A0A496UUU8-F1
#
_entry.id   AF-A0A496UUU8-F1
#
_cell.length_a   1.000
_cell.length_b   1.000
_cell.length_c   1.000
_cell.angle_alpha   90.00
_cell.angle_beta   90.00
_cell.angle_gamma   90.00
#
_symmetry.space_group_name_H-M   'P 1'
#
loop_
_entity.id
_entity.type
_entity.pdbx_description
1 polymer ?
#
loop_
_entity_poly.entity_id
_entity_poly.type
_entity_poly.pdbx_seq_one_letter_code
_entity_poly.pdbx_strand_id
1 'polypeptide(L)'
;DVQRAAGVEPQAASIHARTSRRTQTVLDPHANLVRATTQAMSAVLGGVQSLHVGAFDEVDSEPDAFSRRLARNIQLLLRDESRLDRVMDTAGGSWYVESLTAQLARAAWEKFQAVEADGGVVAGLRSGAVQDQVAACAGERRRRLATRREVIVGTNRYANPSEPERRSRRTEPDELLRRRAEQVAGLRTGDADHGGVMEQLTRVLEADSAALFSHMESAATRGATLGELVSILRHDDVPDPPVQTIPLRRDAEPFETLRAGIESARRQQPGAGRVHCACLGDPARYMPRLDFTRDFFRVGGCEVAGEGFADQVDAVVTAALQADAATVVIVGLDETYVRMAADVATALKASEPAPHVVLAGRAGDLEDELATAGVDEFIHARSDALDVLGRLAGRMEVEA
;
A
#
# COMPACT_ATOMS: atom_id res chain seq x y z
N ASP A 1 25.37 16.44 -19.24
CA ASP A 1 24.76 15.28 -19.92
C ASP A 1 25.64 14.06 -19.64
N VAL A 2 25.07 13.01 -19.06
CA VAL A 2 25.80 11.80 -18.59
C VAL A 2 26.53 11.13 -19.74
N GLN A 3 25.89 10.97 -20.90
CA GLN A 3 26.46 10.28 -22.06
C GLN A 3 27.71 10.99 -22.58
N ARG A 4 27.65 12.33 -22.68
CA ARG A 4 28.81 13.14 -23.06
C ARG A 4 29.93 13.06 -22.03
N ALA A 5 29.60 13.07 -20.73
CA ALA A 5 30.59 12.92 -19.66
C ALA A 5 31.26 11.53 -19.69
N ALA A 6 30.53 10.51 -20.11
CA ALA A 6 31.02 9.15 -20.31
C ALA A 6 31.75 8.94 -21.66
N GLY A 7 31.83 9.97 -22.51
CA GLY A 7 32.51 9.89 -23.82
C GLY A 7 31.75 9.07 -24.88
N VAL A 8 30.45 8.84 -24.69
CA VAL A 8 29.62 8.11 -25.68
C VAL A 8 28.77 9.06 -26.50
N GLU A 9 28.42 8.64 -27.72
CA GLU A 9 27.53 9.39 -28.60
C GLU A 9 26.15 9.53 -27.93
N PRO A 10 25.61 10.76 -27.81
CA PRO A 10 24.32 10.95 -27.17
C PRO A 10 23.19 10.25 -27.92
N GLN A 11 22.36 9.51 -27.19
CA GLN A 11 21.20 8.81 -27.72
C GLN A 11 19.95 9.19 -26.93
N ALA A 12 18.83 9.33 -27.62
CA ALA A 12 17.55 9.59 -26.99
C ALA A 12 17.15 8.42 -26.06
N ALA A 13 16.69 8.74 -24.85
CA ALA A 13 16.16 7.74 -23.94
C ALA A 13 14.77 7.29 -24.40
N SER A 14 14.56 5.97 -24.51
CA SER A 14 13.24 5.36 -24.68
C SER A 14 12.71 4.92 -23.31
N ILE A 15 11.60 5.51 -22.90
CA ILE A 15 11.00 5.37 -21.58
C ILE A 15 9.66 4.64 -21.71
N HIS A 16 9.57 3.50 -21.03
CA HIS A 16 8.30 2.85 -20.73
C HIS A 16 7.82 3.30 -19.35
N ALA A 17 6.55 3.66 -19.23
CA ALA A 17 5.93 3.94 -17.94
C ALA A 17 4.85 2.91 -17.59
N ARG A 18 4.73 2.64 -16.29
CA ARG A 18 3.65 1.84 -15.72
C ARG A 18 3.02 2.59 -14.56
N THR A 19 1.69 2.60 -14.50
CA THR A 19 0.95 3.11 -13.33
C THR A 19 1.34 2.34 -12.06
N SER A 20 1.40 3.04 -10.92
CA SER A 20 2.02 2.51 -9.71
C SER A 20 1.13 1.53 -8.96
N ARG A 21 1.60 0.28 -8.81
CA ARG A 21 0.98 -0.72 -7.92
C ARG A 21 0.99 -0.30 -6.45
N ARG A 22 1.97 0.50 -6.04
CA ARG A 22 2.13 0.96 -4.64
C ARG A 22 0.92 1.75 -4.15
N THR A 23 0.27 2.50 -5.04
CA THR A 23 -0.89 3.35 -4.71
C THR A 23 -2.23 2.63 -4.78
N GLN A 24 -2.25 1.38 -5.25
CA GLN A 24 -3.49 0.64 -5.41
C GLN A 24 -3.96 0.04 -4.09
N THR A 25 -5.28 0.08 -3.92
CA THR A 25 -5.97 -0.38 -2.71
C THR A 25 -6.79 -1.63 -3.03
N VAL A 26 -6.84 -2.56 -2.08
CA VAL A 26 -7.77 -3.71 -2.12
C VAL A 26 -9.17 -3.23 -1.74
N LEU A 27 -9.25 -2.34 -0.75
CA LEU A 27 -10.48 -1.64 -0.35
C LEU A 27 -10.81 -0.53 -1.34
N ASP A 28 -12.10 -0.34 -1.64
CA ASP A 28 -12.60 0.60 -2.64
C ASP A 28 -11.77 0.61 -3.96
N PRO A 29 -11.72 -0.53 -4.69
CA PRO A 29 -10.80 -0.73 -5.79
C PRO A 29 -11.19 0.11 -7.02
N HIS A 30 -12.43 0.61 -7.09
CA HIS A 30 -12.83 1.54 -8.15
C HIS A 30 -12.11 2.88 -8.04
N ALA A 31 -11.68 3.30 -6.84
CA ALA A 31 -10.78 4.44 -6.69
C ALA A 31 -9.45 4.23 -7.43
N ASN A 32 -9.01 2.98 -7.65
CA ASN A 32 -7.83 2.69 -8.45
C ASN A 32 -7.98 3.08 -9.91
N LEU A 33 -9.20 3.13 -10.47
CA LEU A 33 -9.43 3.64 -11.83
C LEU A 33 -9.07 5.12 -11.92
N VAL A 34 -9.51 5.92 -10.94
CA VAL A 34 -9.22 7.37 -10.89
C VAL A 34 -7.72 7.63 -10.70
N ARG A 35 -7.07 6.85 -9.81
CA ARG A 35 -5.61 6.89 -9.61
C ARG A 35 -4.87 6.55 -10.89
N ALA A 36 -5.26 5.46 -11.56
CA ALA A 36 -4.63 5.00 -12.79
C ALA A 36 -4.81 6.01 -13.93
N THR A 37 -5.98 6.63 -14.07
CA THR A 37 -6.21 7.70 -15.08
C THR A 37 -5.30 8.89 -14.85
N THR A 38 -5.16 9.36 -13.61
CA THR A 38 -4.30 10.51 -13.29
C THR A 38 -2.82 10.17 -13.54
N GLN A 39 -2.37 8.98 -13.15
CA GLN A 39 -1.01 8.52 -13.39
C GLN A 39 -0.70 8.32 -14.88
N ALA A 40 -1.66 7.76 -15.63
CA ALA A 40 -1.57 7.60 -17.07
C ALA A 40 -1.46 8.97 -17.77
N MET A 41 -2.28 9.94 -17.36
CA MET A 41 -2.20 11.32 -17.84
C MET A 41 -0.82 11.93 -17.57
N SER A 42 -0.28 11.79 -16.35
CA SER A 42 1.07 12.27 -16.04
C SER A 42 2.15 11.62 -16.91
N ALA A 43 2.05 10.31 -17.19
CA ALA A 43 2.98 9.62 -18.07
C ALA A 43 2.90 10.13 -19.51
N VAL A 44 1.69 10.31 -20.05
CA VAL A 44 1.48 10.87 -21.40
C VAL A 44 2.03 12.28 -21.51
N LEU A 45 1.75 13.15 -20.53
CA LEU A 45 2.29 14.51 -20.49
C LEU A 45 3.82 14.53 -20.35
N GLY A 46 4.40 13.52 -19.69
CA GLY A 46 5.85 13.33 -19.60
C GLY A 46 6.51 12.79 -20.89
N GLY A 47 5.74 12.51 -21.95
CA GLY A 47 6.30 12.12 -23.25
C GLY A 47 6.84 10.70 -23.33
N VAL A 48 6.25 9.75 -22.58
CA VAL A 48 6.66 8.34 -22.61
C VAL A 48 6.38 7.68 -23.96
N GLN A 49 7.26 6.75 -24.39
CA GLN A 49 7.13 6.05 -25.67
C GLN A 49 6.12 4.89 -25.58
N SER A 50 5.93 4.33 -24.39
CA SER A 50 4.91 3.30 -24.16
C SER A 50 4.38 3.36 -22.73
N LEU A 51 3.12 2.97 -22.56
CA LEU A 51 2.40 3.07 -21.29
C LEU A 51 1.68 1.77 -20.96
N HIS A 52 1.88 1.29 -19.73
CA HIS A 52 1.10 0.24 -19.10
C HIS A 52 0.18 0.83 -18.03
N VAL A 53 -1.12 0.74 -18.24
CA VAL A 53 -2.13 1.05 -17.21
C VAL A 53 -2.54 -0.25 -16.52
N GLY A 54 -2.30 -0.34 -15.21
CA GLY A 54 -2.65 -1.50 -14.39
C GLY A 54 -4.17 -1.61 -14.22
N ALA A 55 -4.66 -2.85 -14.16
CA ALA A 55 -6.08 -3.09 -13.87
C ALA A 55 -6.43 -2.67 -12.43
N PHE A 56 -7.67 -2.24 -12.20
CA PHE A 56 -8.08 -1.65 -10.93
C PHE A 56 -8.09 -2.65 -9.76
N ASP A 57 -8.14 -3.94 -10.07
CA ASP A 57 -8.22 -5.08 -9.15
C ASP A 57 -6.91 -5.89 -9.09
N GLU A 58 -5.84 -5.49 -9.80
CA GLU A 58 -4.64 -6.33 -9.97
C GLU A 58 -3.83 -6.61 -8.70
N VAL A 59 -4.08 -5.85 -7.63
CA VAL A 59 -3.47 -6.06 -6.30
C VAL A 59 -4.22 -7.06 -5.46
N ASP A 60 -5.47 -7.36 -5.80
CA ASP A 60 -6.29 -8.33 -5.09
C ASP A 60 -6.47 -9.62 -5.91
N SER A 61 -6.72 -9.48 -7.21
CA SER A 61 -7.18 -10.55 -8.09
C SER A 61 -6.41 -10.57 -9.40
N GLU A 62 -6.42 -11.72 -10.09
CA GLU A 62 -6.00 -11.75 -11.50
C GLU A 62 -6.98 -10.92 -12.34
N PRO A 63 -6.48 -9.97 -13.16
CA PRO A 63 -7.35 -9.17 -14.01
C PRO A 63 -8.14 -10.06 -14.98
N ASP A 64 -9.45 -9.86 -15.05
CA ASP A 64 -10.33 -10.49 -16.03
C ASP A 64 -10.46 -9.66 -17.33
N ALA A 65 -11.37 -10.07 -18.23
CA ALA A 65 -11.63 -9.33 -19.46
C ALA A 65 -12.17 -7.91 -19.21
N PHE A 66 -12.99 -7.73 -18.16
CA PHE A 66 -13.62 -6.45 -17.84
C PHE A 66 -12.61 -5.42 -17.31
N SER A 67 -11.85 -5.80 -16.29
CA SER A 67 -10.78 -4.98 -15.69
C SER A 67 -9.69 -4.62 -16.69
N ARG A 68 -9.24 -5.57 -17.52
CA ARG A 68 -8.30 -5.31 -18.63
C ARG A 68 -8.87 -4.35 -19.66
N ARG A 69 -10.16 -4.47 -19.99
CA ARG A 69 -10.85 -3.54 -20.90
C ARG A 69 -10.85 -2.12 -20.34
N LEU A 70 -11.18 -1.94 -19.05
CA LEU A 70 -11.15 -0.62 -18.42
C LEU A 70 -9.74 -0.01 -18.43
N ALA A 71 -8.72 -0.78 -18.06
CA ALA A 71 -7.34 -0.32 -18.07
C ALA A 71 -6.87 0.14 -19.47
N ARG A 72 -7.21 -0.62 -20.52
CA ARG A 72 -6.94 -0.23 -21.91
C ARG A 72 -7.74 1.02 -22.32
N ASN A 73 -9.01 1.09 -21.94
CA ASN A 73 -9.89 2.20 -22.30
C ASN A 73 -9.42 3.54 -21.71
N ILE A 74 -8.76 3.56 -20.55
CA ILE A 74 -8.13 4.77 -20.02
C ILE A 74 -7.15 5.36 -21.04
N GLN A 75 -6.31 4.53 -21.67
CA GLN A 75 -5.36 5.00 -22.69
C GLN A 75 -6.07 5.52 -23.94
N LEU A 76 -7.13 4.83 -24.38
CA LEU A 76 -7.93 5.25 -25.53
C LEU A 76 -8.65 6.57 -25.26
N LEU A 77 -9.21 6.75 -24.07
CA LEU A 77 -9.89 7.98 -23.67
C LEU A 77 -8.91 9.17 -23.66
N LEU A 78 -7.72 8.99 -23.08
CA LEU A 78 -6.69 10.04 -23.05
C LEU A 78 -6.24 10.45 -24.47
N ARG A 79 -6.16 9.48 -25.41
CA ARG A 79 -5.77 9.75 -26.79
C ARG A 79 -6.92 10.31 -27.63
N ASP A 80 -8.05 9.63 -27.68
CA ASP A 80 -9.08 9.86 -28.69
C ASP A 80 -10.11 10.93 -28.23
N GLU A 81 -10.36 11.06 -26.93
CA GLU A 81 -11.32 12.02 -26.36
C GLU A 81 -10.64 13.24 -25.71
N SER A 82 -9.61 13.01 -24.90
CA SER A 82 -8.84 14.09 -24.29
C SER A 82 -7.79 14.70 -25.23
N ARG A 83 -7.50 14.02 -26.36
CA ARG A 83 -6.62 14.51 -27.43
C ARG A 83 -5.22 14.92 -26.95
N LEU A 84 -4.70 14.23 -25.94
CA LEU A 84 -3.38 14.50 -25.37
C LEU A 84 -2.23 14.13 -26.33
N ASP A 85 -2.54 13.50 -27.46
CA ASP A 85 -1.60 13.16 -28.54
C ASP A 85 -1.43 14.27 -29.59
N ARG A 86 -2.23 15.36 -29.53
CA ARG A 86 -2.27 16.36 -30.61
C ARG A 86 -1.18 17.41 -30.55
N VAL A 87 -0.64 17.68 -29.37
CA VAL A 87 0.38 18.71 -29.16
C VAL A 87 1.59 18.05 -28.49
N MET A 88 2.73 18.15 -29.16
CA MET A 88 4.03 17.77 -28.60
C MET A 88 4.31 18.63 -27.37
N ASP A 89 4.67 17.99 -26.25
CA ASP A 89 5.03 18.64 -24.99
C ASP A 89 4.04 19.74 -24.55
N THR A 90 2.78 19.34 -24.29
CA THR A 90 1.70 20.28 -23.92
C THR A 90 2.02 21.08 -22.65
N ALA A 91 2.88 20.58 -21.77
CA ALA A 91 3.27 21.24 -20.53
C ALA A 91 4.45 22.22 -20.68
N GLY A 92 5.14 22.19 -21.82
CA GLY A 92 6.28 23.05 -22.12
C GLY A 92 5.95 24.53 -22.03
N GLY A 93 6.84 25.30 -21.42
CA GLY A 93 6.66 26.73 -21.18
C GLY A 93 5.79 27.08 -19.97
N SER A 94 5.18 26.10 -19.29
CA SER A 94 4.56 26.34 -17.98
C SER A 94 5.63 26.65 -16.94
N TRP A 95 5.64 27.88 -16.41
CA TRP A 95 6.62 28.30 -15.40
C TRP A 95 6.73 27.30 -14.22
N TYR A 96 5.60 26.75 -13.78
CA TYR A 96 5.57 25.78 -12.69
C TYR A 96 6.23 24.44 -13.08
N VAL A 97 5.88 23.88 -14.25
CA VAL A 97 6.42 22.59 -14.70
C VAL A 97 7.90 22.71 -15.05
N GLU A 98 8.31 23.79 -15.72
CA GLU A 98 9.71 24.07 -16.06
C GLU A 98 10.57 24.20 -14.79
N SER A 99 10.08 24.98 -13.81
CA SER A 99 10.78 25.17 -12.54
C SER A 99 10.92 23.86 -11.75
N LEU A 100 9.86 23.06 -11.69
CA LEU A 100 9.91 21.75 -11.03
C LEU A 100 10.82 20.76 -11.77
N THR A 101 10.81 20.78 -13.11
CA THR A 101 11.69 19.94 -13.93
C THR A 101 13.15 20.27 -13.65
N ALA A 102 13.50 21.56 -13.60
CA ALA A 102 14.85 22.01 -13.25
C ALA A 102 15.26 21.69 -11.80
N GLN A 103 14.32 21.73 -10.85
CA GLN A 103 14.57 21.33 -9.47
C GLN A 103 14.81 19.82 -9.35
N LEU A 104 13.97 19.01 -9.99
CA LEU A 104 14.08 17.55 -10.00
C LEU A 104 15.38 17.10 -10.68
N ALA A 105 15.74 17.70 -11.82
CA ALA A 105 16.97 17.38 -12.54
C ALA A 105 18.22 17.67 -11.69
N ARG A 106 18.25 18.79 -10.97
CA ARG A 106 19.35 19.14 -10.06
C ARG A 106 19.46 18.16 -8.89
N ALA A 107 18.35 17.86 -8.22
CA ALA A 107 18.34 16.91 -7.11
C ALA A 107 18.74 15.49 -7.56
N ALA A 108 18.29 15.05 -8.73
CA ALA A 108 18.69 13.77 -9.31
C ALA A 108 20.18 13.73 -9.68
N TRP A 109 20.70 14.84 -10.23
CA TRP A 109 22.12 14.98 -10.56
C TRP A 109 23.02 14.91 -9.32
N GLU A 110 22.67 15.61 -8.25
CA GLU A 110 23.39 15.54 -6.98
C GLU A 110 23.42 14.11 -6.41
N LYS A 111 22.27 13.41 -6.45
CA LYS A 111 22.20 12.00 -6.04
C LYS A 111 23.03 11.07 -6.91
N PHE A 112 23.01 11.27 -8.22
CA PHE A 112 23.84 10.52 -9.16
C PHE A 112 25.33 10.70 -8.85
N GLN A 113 25.79 11.94 -8.68
CA GLN A 113 27.19 12.23 -8.36
C GLN A 113 27.63 11.61 -7.02
N ALA A 114 26.76 11.60 -6.01
CA ALA A 114 27.05 10.94 -4.74
C ALA A 114 27.24 9.42 -4.91
N VAL A 115 26.36 8.77 -5.67
CA VAL A 115 26.48 7.32 -5.96
C VAL A 115 27.76 7.00 -6.73
N GLU A 116 28.14 7.83 -7.70
CA GLU A 116 29.39 7.65 -8.45
C GLU A 116 30.63 7.87 -7.57
N ALA A 117 30.60 8.84 -6.65
CA ALA A 117 31.67 9.08 -5.68
C ALA A 117 31.87 7.90 -4.71
N ASP A 118 30.80 7.18 -4.37
CA ASP A 118 30.81 6.00 -3.51
C ASP A 118 31.22 4.70 -4.25
N GLY A 119 31.75 4.81 -5.46
CA GLY A 119 32.20 3.67 -6.27
C GLY A 119 31.12 3.07 -7.19
N GLY A 120 30.05 3.82 -7.43
CA GLY A 120 28.99 3.47 -8.38
C GLY A 120 27.86 2.62 -7.78
N VAL A 121 26.82 2.41 -8.59
CA VAL A 121 25.57 1.78 -8.13
C VAL A 121 25.76 0.35 -7.61
N VAL A 122 26.67 -0.43 -8.18
CA VAL A 122 26.90 -1.83 -7.77
C VAL A 122 27.51 -1.89 -6.36
N ALA A 123 28.47 -1.01 -6.06
CA ALA A 123 29.05 -0.90 -4.72
C ALA A 123 28.02 -0.38 -3.70
N GLY A 124 27.21 0.60 -4.09
CA GLY A 124 26.09 1.11 -3.28
C GLY A 124 25.04 0.05 -2.96
N LEU A 125 24.74 -0.85 -3.90
CA LEU A 125 23.82 -1.96 -3.68
C LEU A 125 24.41 -3.03 -2.75
N ARG A 126 25.69 -3.39 -2.93
CA ARG A 126 26.39 -4.37 -2.08
C ARG A 126 26.56 -3.90 -0.64
N SER A 127 26.77 -2.60 -0.44
CA SER A 127 26.89 -1.99 0.91
C SER A 127 25.55 -1.74 1.60
N GLY A 128 24.43 -1.70 0.85
CA GLY A 128 23.09 -1.40 1.39
C GLY A 128 22.73 0.09 1.38
N ALA A 129 23.64 0.98 0.98
CA ALA A 129 23.43 2.43 1.05
C ALA A 129 22.21 2.91 0.24
N VAL A 130 21.95 2.29 -0.93
CA VAL A 130 20.77 2.61 -1.75
C VAL A 130 19.48 2.18 -1.05
N GLN A 131 19.49 1.00 -0.43
CA GLN A 131 18.37 0.42 0.28
C GLN A 131 18.00 1.26 1.51
N ASP A 132 19.00 1.73 2.27
CA ASP A 132 18.80 2.60 3.43
C ASP A 132 18.14 3.94 3.06
N GLN A 133 18.58 4.57 1.96
CA GLN A 133 17.96 5.80 1.47
C GLN A 133 16.50 5.60 1.06
N VAL A 134 16.20 4.49 0.36
CA VAL A 134 14.82 4.15 -0.02
C VAL A 134 13.97 3.82 1.22
N ALA A 135 14.54 3.11 2.19
CA ALA A 135 13.88 2.75 3.45
C ALA A 135 13.54 3.99 4.30
N ALA A 136 14.45 4.97 4.36
CA ALA A 136 14.21 6.25 5.03
C ALA A 136 13.03 7.00 4.42
N CYS A 137 13.03 7.20 3.09
CA CYS A 137 11.92 7.82 2.36
C CYS A 137 10.59 7.05 2.57
N ALA A 138 10.63 5.72 2.52
CA ALA A 138 9.47 4.88 2.76
C ALA A 138 8.96 4.98 4.21
N GLY A 139 9.87 5.10 5.19
CA GLY A 139 9.55 5.28 6.61
C GLY A 139 8.86 6.61 6.89
N GLU A 140 9.39 7.71 6.34
CA GLU A 140 8.74 9.03 6.46
C GLU A 140 7.33 9.04 5.87
N ARG A 141 7.18 8.47 4.68
CA ARG A 141 5.87 8.34 4.03
C ARG A 141 4.91 7.50 4.86
N ARG A 142 5.37 6.37 5.42
CA ARG A 142 4.57 5.55 6.35
C ARG A 142 4.07 6.37 7.53
N ARG A 143 4.93 7.17 8.18
CA ARG A 143 4.51 8.05 9.30
C ARG A 143 3.45 9.07 8.85
N ARG A 144 3.58 9.66 7.66
CA ARG A 144 2.56 10.59 7.13
C ARG A 144 1.23 9.90 6.84
N LEU A 145 1.25 8.68 6.33
CA LEU A 145 0.06 7.88 6.08
C LEU A 145 -0.62 7.46 7.39
N ALA A 146 0.16 7.01 8.36
CA ALA A 146 -0.29 6.57 9.66
C ALA A 146 -0.93 7.73 10.46
N THR A 147 -0.31 8.91 10.43
CA THR A 147 -0.87 10.15 11.01
C THR A 147 -1.93 10.83 10.12
N ARG A 148 -2.31 10.21 8.98
CA ARG A 148 -3.28 10.71 8.00
C ARG A 148 -2.97 12.12 7.44
N ARG A 149 -1.72 12.56 7.50
CA ARG A 149 -1.22 13.74 6.78
C ARG A 149 -1.21 13.51 5.28
N GLU A 150 -0.95 12.27 4.87
CA GLU A 150 -1.11 11.81 3.49
C GLU A 150 -2.32 10.88 3.44
N VAL A 151 -3.21 11.10 2.46
CA VAL A 151 -4.54 10.48 2.41
C VAL A 151 -4.60 9.43 1.29
N ILE A 152 -5.13 8.27 1.64
CA ILE A 152 -5.55 7.19 0.76
C ILE A 152 -7.06 7.05 0.92
N VAL A 153 -7.81 7.67 0.01
CA VAL A 153 -9.27 7.61 -0.03
C VAL A 153 -9.75 6.15 -0.09
N GLY A 154 -10.74 5.81 0.74
CA GLY A 154 -11.29 4.47 0.86
C GLY A 154 -10.49 3.56 1.79
N THR A 155 -9.32 3.98 2.27
CA THR A 155 -8.45 3.19 3.14
C THR A 155 -8.18 3.89 4.47
N ASN A 156 -7.31 4.91 4.51
CA ASN A 156 -6.96 5.61 5.75
C ASN A 156 -7.82 6.86 6.03
N ARG A 157 -8.76 7.14 5.13
CA ARG A 157 -9.78 8.18 5.24
C ARG A 157 -10.96 7.84 4.33
N TYR A 158 -12.17 8.19 4.75
CA TYR A 158 -13.40 7.91 4.03
C TYR A 158 -13.58 6.40 3.76
N ALA A 159 -13.21 5.57 4.73
CA ALA A 159 -13.38 4.12 4.63
C ALA A 159 -14.87 3.77 4.58
N ASN A 160 -15.25 2.84 3.70
CA ASN A 160 -16.61 2.30 3.62
C ASN A 160 -16.71 1.01 4.46
N PRO A 161 -17.38 1.02 5.63
CA PRO A 161 -17.52 -0.18 6.46
C PRO A 161 -18.47 -1.21 5.86
N SER A 162 -19.39 -0.77 4.99
CA SER A 162 -20.40 -1.62 4.35
C SER A 162 -19.97 -2.13 2.98
N GLU A 163 -18.69 -2.02 2.64
CA GLU A 163 -18.16 -2.58 1.41
C GLU A 163 -18.29 -4.12 1.43
N PRO A 164 -18.92 -4.74 0.41
CA PRO A 164 -19.07 -6.18 0.38
C PRO A 164 -17.71 -6.87 0.20
N GLU A 165 -17.51 -7.98 0.89
CA GLU A 165 -16.33 -8.81 0.72
C GLU A 165 -16.26 -9.34 -0.72
N ARG A 166 -15.10 -9.18 -1.36
CA ARG A 166 -14.84 -9.72 -2.69
C ARG A 166 -14.03 -10.98 -2.59
N ARG A 167 -14.44 -12.00 -3.35
CA ARG A 167 -13.63 -13.21 -3.49
C ARG A 167 -12.47 -12.94 -4.45
N SER A 168 -11.25 -13.08 -3.95
CA SER A 168 -10.05 -13.00 -4.78
C SER A 168 -10.06 -14.07 -5.88
N ARG A 169 -9.61 -13.70 -7.08
CA ARG A 169 -9.48 -14.58 -8.25
C ARG A 169 -8.04 -15.00 -8.52
N ARG A 170 -7.17 -14.95 -7.51
CA ARG A 170 -5.79 -15.39 -7.66
C ARG A 170 -5.74 -16.91 -7.82
N THR A 171 -4.91 -17.37 -8.75
CA THR A 171 -4.57 -18.79 -8.84
C THR A 171 -3.76 -19.20 -7.61
N GLU A 172 -4.12 -20.33 -7.01
CA GLU A 172 -3.37 -20.92 -5.90
C GLU A 172 -1.97 -21.35 -6.39
N PRO A 173 -0.88 -20.85 -5.78
CA PRO A 173 0.49 -21.15 -6.22
C PRO A 173 0.80 -22.65 -6.30
N ASP A 174 0.30 -23.43 -5.34
CA ASP A 174 0.53 -24.87 -5.27
C ASP A 174 -0.16 -25.63 -6.40
N GLU A 175 -1.35 -25.17 -6.81
CA GLU A 175 -2.05 -25.76 -7.95
C GLU A 175 -1.30 -25.45 -9.26
N LEU A 176 -0.86 -24.20 -9.43
CA LEU A 176 -0.07 -23.81 -10.58
C LEU A 176 1.24 -24.61 -10.67
N LEU A 177 1.94 -24.76 -9.54
CA LEU A 177 3.19 -25.51 -9.46
C LEU A 177 2.98 -26.98 -9.84
N ARG A 178 1.96 -27.63 -9.26
CA ARG A 178 1.64 -29.03 -9.56
C ARG A 178 1.35 -29.24 -11.04
N ARG A 179 0.48 -28.41 -11.62
CA ARG A 179 0.14 -28.45 -13.05
C ARG A 179 1.36 -28.25 -13.94
N ARG A 180 2.27 -27.32 -13.58
CA ARG A 180 3.50 -27.09 -14.34
C ARG A 180 4.50 -28.23 -14.20
N ALA A 181 4.63 -28.82 -13.02
CA ALA A 181 5.48 -29.98 -12.78
C ALA A 181 5.05 -31.18 -13.62
N GLU A 182 3.74 -31.46 -13.68
CA GLU A 182 3.16 -32.51 -14.53
C GLU A 182 3.43 -32.25 -16.03
N GLN A 183 3.27 -31.00 -16.49
CA GLN A 183 3.58 -30.62 -17.88
C GLN A 183 5.06 -30.86 -18.22
N VAL A 184 5.98 -30.44 -17.36
CA VAL A 184 7.41 -30.63 -17.57
C VAL A 184 7.79 -32.11 -17.51
N ALA A 185 7.22 -32.87 -16.58
CA ALA A 185 7.42 -34.32 -16.49
C ALA A 185 6.94 -35.02 -17.77
N GLY A 186 5.75 -34.68 -18.26
CA GLY A 186 5.21 -35.23 -19.51
C GLY A 186 6.07 -34.94 -20.73
N LEU A 187 6.64 -33.73 -20.83
CA LEU A 187 7.58 -33.37 -21.90
C LEU A 187 8.88 -34.19 -21.84
N ARG A 188 9.35 -34.53 -20.64
CA ARG A 188 10.56 -35.35 -20.43
C ARG A 188 10.33 -36.85 -20.64
N THR A 189 9.13 -37.35 -20.37
CA THR A 189 8.84 -38.79 -20.55
C THR A 189 8.28 -39.15 -21.93
N GLY A 190 7.96 -38.15 -22.75
CA GLY A 190 7.48 -38.35 -24.13
C GLY A 190 8.59 -38.66 -25.13
N ASP A 191 8.23 -38.70 -26.42
CA ASP A 191 9.12 -38.99 -27.55
C ASP A 191 10.04 -37.78 -27.92
N ALA A 192 10.55 -37.09 -26.90
CA ALA A 192 11.36 -35.89 -27.06
C ALA A 192 12.80 -36.23 -27.46
N ASP A 193 13.42 -35.38 -28.28
CA ASP A 193 14.82 -35.48 -28.74
C ASP A 193 15.81 -35.16 -27.59
N HIS A 194 15.87 -36.04 -26.60
CA HIS A 194 16.73 -35.89 -25.43
C HIS A 194 18.22 -35.81 -25.82
N GLY A 195 18.64 -36.60 -26.81
CA GLY A 195 20.01 -36.60 -27.31
C GLY A 195 20.38 -35.26 -27.92
N GLY A 196 19.54 -34.72 -28.80
CA GLY A 196 19.77 -33.41 -29.42
C GLY A 196 19.66 -32.25 -28.44
N VAL A 197 18.79 -32.34 -27.42
CA VAL A 197 18.75 -31.35 -26.32
C VAL A 197 20.07 -31.33 -25.56
N MET A 198 20.56 -32.50 -25.12
CA MET A 198 21.82 -32.57 -24.37
C MET A 198 23.02 -32.10 -25.20
N GLU A 199 23.07 -32.44 -26.50
CA GLU A 199 24.10 -31.95 -27.41
C GLU A 199 24.12 -30.41 -27.48
N GLN A 200 22.95 -29.77 -27.62
CA GLN A 200 22.89 -28.30 -27.64
C GLN A 200 23.20 -27.68 -26.28
N LEU A 201 22.79 -28.30 -25.18
CA LEU A 201 23.13 -27.82 -23.83
C LEU A 201 24.64 -27.86 -23.57
N THR A 202 25.35 -28.90 -24.04
CA THR A 202 26.81 -28.93 -24.01
C THR A 202 27.42 -27.79 -24.83
N ARG A 203 26.87 -27.51 -26.01
CA ARG A 203 27.31 -26.34 -26.80
C ARG A 203 27.05 -25.01 -26.10
N VAL A 204 25.95 -24.87 -25.36
CA VAL A 204 25.68 -23.68 -24.53
C VAL A 204 26.75 -23.52 -23.45
N LEU A 205 27.17 -24.62 -22.81
CA LEU A 205 28.22 -24.62 -21.79
C LEU A 205 29.59 -24.20 -22.37
N GLU A 206 29.90 -24.66 -23.58
CA GLU A 206 31.19 -24.39 -24.24
C GLU A 206 31.20 -23.08 -25.06
N ALA A 207 30.05 -22.43 -25.23
CA ALA A 207 29.91 -21.27 -26.11
C ALA A 207 30.56 -20.00 -25.54
N ASP A 208 31.13 -19.20 -26.44
CA ASP A 208 31.48 -17.82 -26.14
C ASP A 208 30.24 -16.90 -26.12
N SER A 209 30.41 -15.66 -25.67
CA SER A 209 29.31 -14.69 -25.57
C SER A 209 28.63 -14.39 -26.91
N ALA A 210 29.32 -14.59 -28.05
CA ALA A 210 28.77 -14.29 -29.37
C ALA A 210 27.84 -15.42 -29.86
N ALA A 211 28.18 -16.68 -29.59
CA ALA A 211 27.42 -17.85 -30.00
C ALA A 211 26.36 -18.30 -28.97
N LEU A 212 26.51 -17.90 -27.70
CA LEU A 212 25.69 -18.36 -26.59
C LEU A 212 24.18 -18.29 -26.86
N PHE A 213 23.70 -17.14 -27.33
CA PHE A 213 22.26 -16.95 -27.57
C PHE A 213 21.72 -17.87 -28.67
N SER A 214 22.48 -18.06 -29.74
CA SER A 214 22.08 -18.95 -30.84
C SER A 214 22.01 -20.42 -30.40
N HIS A 215 22.92 -20.85 -29.53
CA HIS A 215 22.89 -22.19 -28.95
C HIS A 215 21.72 -22.35 -27.97
N MET A 216 21.41 -21.33 -27.16
CA MET A 216 20.22 -21.34 -26.29
C MET A 216 18.91 -21.43 -27.09
N GLU A 217 18.80 -20.67 -28.18
CA GLU A 217 17.65 -20.74 -29.10
C GLU A 217 17.49 -22.14 -29.70
N SER A 218 18.60 -22.72 -30.17
CA SER A 218 18.63 -24.06 -30.74
C SER A 218 18.24 -25.14 -29.71
N ALA A 219 18.74 -25.02 -28.48
CA ALA A 219 18.36 -25.91 -27.37
C ALA A 219 16.87 -25.78 -27.03
N ALA A 220 16.35 -24.56 -26.91
CA ALA A 220 14.94 -24.30 -26.60
C ALA A 220 14.00 -24.84 -27.68
N THR A 221 14.37 -24.70 -28.96
CA THR A 221 13.57 -25.20 -30.10
C THR A 221 13.54 -26.73 -30.13
N ARG A 222 14.54 -27.40 -29.56
CA ARG A 222 14.57 -28.86 -29.35
C ARG A 222 13.84 -29.31 -28.09
N GLY A 223 13.31 -28.38 -27.30
CA GLY A 223 12.53 -28.69 -26.10
C GLY A 223 13.29 -28.55 -24.78
N ALA A 224 14.49 -27.97 -24.78
CA ALA A 224 15.18 -27.63 -23.54
C ALA A 224 14.32 -26.68 -22.69
N THR A 225 14.18 -26.98 -21.40
CA THR A 225 13.43 -26.16 -20.46
C THR A 225 14.27 -24.96 -20.00
N LEU A 226 13.59 -23.91 -19.52
CA LEU A 226 14.26 -22.77 -18.91
C LEU A 226 15.12 -23.18 -17.70
N GLY A 227 14.69 -24.19 -16.93
CA GLY A 227 15.44 -24.70 -15.79
C GLY A 227 16.77 -25.35 -16.20
N GLU A 228 16.78 -26.12 -17.29
CA GLU A 228 18.01 -26.73 -17.83
C GLU A 228 18.97 -25.67 -18.37
N LEU A 229 18.46 -24.70 -19.14
CA LEU A 229 19.27 -23.58 -19.64
C LEU A 229 19.90 -22.78 -18.49
N VAL A 230 19.12 -22.41 -17.47
CA VAL A 230 19.63 -21.67 -16.31
C VAL A 230 20.64 -22.51 -15.52
N SER A 231 20.41 -23.82 -15.36
CA SER A 231 21.35 -24.69 -14.63
C SER A 231 22.70 -24.81 -15.34
N ILE A 232 22.72 -24.84 -16.68
CA ILE A 232 23.95 -24.89 -17.47
C ILE A 232 24.69 -23.54 -17.41
N LEU A 233 23.97 -22.43 -17.60
CA LEU A 233 24.56 -21.09 -17.56
C LEU A 233 25.20 -20.76 -16.21
N ARG A 234 24.69 -21.35 -15.13
CA ARG A 234 25.13 -21.12 -13.76
C ARG A 234 25.96 -22.28 -13.20
N HIS A 235 26.49 -23.15 -14.06
CA HIS A 235 27.22 -24.35 -13.62
C HIS A 235 28.43 -24.01 -12.73
N ASP A 236 29.17 -22.96 -13.10
CA ASP A 236 30.37 -22.50 -12.39
C ASP A 236 30.11 -21.27 -11.50
N ASP A 237 28.86 -20.84 -11.35
CA ASP A 237 28.51 -19.69 -10.52
C ASP A 237 28.85 -19.98 -9.05
N VAL A 238 29.79 -19.21 -8.50
CA VAL A 238 29.92 -19.08 -7.04
C VAL A 238 28.86 -18.06 -6.59
N PRO A 239 27.99 -18.38 -5.61
CA PRO A 239 26.98 -17.44 -5.16
C PRO A 239 27.64 -16.15 -4.65
N ASP A 240 27.38 -15.04 -5.35
CA ASP A 240 27.73 -13.70 -4.88
C ASP A 240 27.05 -13.44 -3.51
N PRO A 241 27.68 -12.67 -2.60
CA PRO A 241 27.04 -12.28 -1.36
C PRO A 241 25.71 -11.57 -1.66
N PRO A 242 24.61 -11.97 -1.00
CA PRO A 242 23.29 -11.51 -1.37
C PRO A 242 23.15 -10.00 -1.12
N VAL A 243 22.69 -9.28 -2.15
CA VAL A 243 22.27 -7.88 -2.02
C VAL A 243 20.92 -7.84 -1.31
N GLN A 244 20.79 -6.98 -0.30
CA GLN A 244 19.51 -6.79 0.40
C GLN A 244 18.44 -6.31 -0.58
N THR A 245 17.31 -7.02 -0.62
CA THR A 245 16.19 -6.66 -1.49
C THR A 245 15.43 -5.46 -0.95
N ILE A 246 14.95 -4.59 -1.86
CA ILE A 246 14.02 -3.52 -1.51
C ILE A 246 12.61 -4.08 -1.56
N PRO A 247 11.89 -4.18 -0.43
CA PRO A 247 10.55 -4.75 -0.42
C PRO A 247 9.56 -3.80 -1.10
N LEU A 248 8.87 -4.30 -2.13
CA LEU A 248 7.73 -3.59 -2.71
C LEU A 248 6.52 -3.75 -1.76
N ARG A 249 6.17 -2.68 -1.05
CA ARG A 249 4.98 -2.61 -0.19
C ARG A 249 3.98 -1.59 -0.71
N ARG A 250 2.69 -1.89 -0.60
CA ARG A 250 1.64 -0.91 -0.94
C ARG A 250 1.43 0.03 0.23
N ASP A 251 1.11 1.28 -0.08
CA ASP A 251 0.90 2.30 0.95
C ASP A 251 -0.33 1.99 1.82
N ALA A 252 -1.32 1.27 1.27
CA ALA A 252 -2.56 0.88 1.92
C ALA A 252 -2.49 -0.42 2.73
N GLU A 253 -1.51 -1.28 2.45
CA GLU A 253 -1.40 -2.64 2.99
C GLU A 253 -1.47 -2.69 4.54
N PRO A 254 -0.80 -1.81 5.31
CA PRO A 254 -0.91 -1.85 6.77
C PRO A 254 -2.34 -1.63 7.30
N PHE A 255 -3.11 -0.74 6.65
CA PHE A 255 -4.50 -0.48 7.03
C PHE A 255 -5.42 -1.64 6.62
N GLU A 256 -5.17 -2.24 5.46
CA GLU A 256 -5.91 -3.40 4.98
C GLU A 256 -5.68 -4.63 5.89
N THR A 257 -4.44 -4.87 6.32
CA THR A 257 -4.12 -5.94 7.28
C THR A 257 -4.80 -5.71 8.62
N LEU A 258 -4.73 -4.49 9.15
CA LEU A 258 -5.40 -4.12 10.41
C LEU A 258 -6.92 -4.38 10.33
N ARG A 259 -7.54 -3.93 9.24
CA ARG A 259 -8.98 -4.11 9.03
C ARG A 259 -9.36 -5.58 8.88
N ALA A 260 -8.60 -6.36 8.12
CA ALA A 260 -8.80 -7.80 8.00
C ALA A 260 -8.68 -8.51 9.36
N GLY A 261 -7.76 -8.09 10.22
CA GLY A 261 -7.63 -8.59 11.59
C GLY A 261 -8.88 -8.32 12.44
N ILE A 262 -9.36 -7.08 12.46
CA ILE A 262 -10.57 -6.70 13.21
C ILE A 262 -11.84 -7.39 12.65
N GLU A 263 -11.95 -7.52 11.33
CA GLU A 263 -13.02 -8.28 10.68
C GLU A 263 -12.96 -9.77 11.03
N SER A 264 -11.76 -10.37 11.06
CA SER A 264 -11.56 -11.76 11.50
C SER A 264 -11.99 -11.97 12.96
N ALA A 265 -11.55 -11.09 13.88
CA ALA A 265 -11.95 -11.13 15.29
C ALA A 265 -13.48 -11.07 15.44
N ARG A 266 -14.14 -10.18 14.69
CA ARG A 266 -15.61 -10.03 14.75
C ARG A 266 -16.37 -11.26 14.26
N ARG A 267 -15.82 -11.99 13.28
CA ARG A 267 -16.41 -13.26 12.83
C ARG A 267 -16.37 -14.32 13.93
N GLN A 268 -15.33 -14.31 14.77
CA GLN A 268 -15.18 -15.24 15.88
C GLN A 268 -15.97 -14.82 17.12
N GLN A 269 -15.98 -13.52 17.41
CA GLN A 269 -16.62 -12.92 18.58
C GLN A 269 -17.56 -11.78 18.14
N PRO A 270 -18.88 -12.05 18.04
CA PRO A 270 -19.86 -11.03 17.71
C PRO A 270 -19.83 -9.88 18.72
N GLY A 271 -19.36 -8.70 18.30
CA GLY A 271 -19.14 -7.55 19.18
C GLY A 271 -17.71 -7.02 19.16
N ALA A 272 -16.73 -7.82 18.75
CA ALA A 272 -15.37 -7.35 18.55
C ALA A 272 -15.31 -6.26 17.48
N GLY A 273 -14.57 -5.19 17.76
CA GLY A 273 -14.51 -4.01 16.89
C GLY A 273 -15.72 -3.07 17.00
N ARG A 274 -16.65 -3.25 17.96
CA ARG A 274 -17.68 -2.24 18.25
C ARG A 274 -17.12 -1.10 19.08
N VAL A 275 -17.41 0.11 18.64
CA VAL A 275 -17.01 1.37 19.28
C VAL A 275 -18.26 2.22 19.49
N HIS A 276 -18.46 2.73 20.70
CA HIS A 276 -19.58 3.64 21.00
C HIS A 276 -19.08 5.06 21.27
N CYS A 277 -19.60 6.05 20.55
CA CYS A 277 -19.34 7.46 20.80
C CYS A 277 -20.28 8.00 21.89
N ALA A 278 -19.74 8.16 23.10
CA ALA A 278 -20.37 8.85 24.23
C ALA A 278 -20.29 10.37 24.02
N CYS A 279 -21.34 10.96 23.45
CA CYS A 279 -21.33 12.36 23.05
C CYS A 279 -21.81 13.30 24.18
N LEU A 280 -21.00 14.32 24.49
CA LEU A 280 -21.19 15.27 25.58
C LEU A 280 -21.66 16.64 25.05
N GLY A 281 -22.88 17.05 25.38
CA GLY A 281 -23.44 18.36 25.05
C GLY A 281 -24.18 18.43 23.71
N ASP A 282 -24.27 19.62 23.10
CA ASP A 282 -25.04 19.85 21.86
C ASP A 282 -24.31 19.32 20.59
N PRO A 283 -24.93 18.41 19.80
CA PRO A 283 -24.39 17.86 18.56
C PRO A 283 -23.91 18.89 17.56
N ALA A 284 -24.63 20.01 17.42
CA ALA A 284 -24.31 21.02 16.41
C ALA A 284 -22.90 21.60 16.59
N ARG A 285 -22.34 21.53 17.80
CA ARG A 285 -21.05 22.14 18.15
C ARG A 285 -19.87 21.18 18.04
N TYR A 286 -20.07 19.86 18.16
CA TYR A 286 -18.97 18.87 18.10
C TYR A 286 -19.02 17.92 16.90
N MET A 287 -19.96 18.09 15.96
CA MET A 287 -20.07 17.25 14.75
C MET A 287 -18.73 16.99 14.04
N PRO A 288 -17.85 17.98 13.79
CA PRO A 288 -16.56 17.71 13.15
C PRO A 288 -15.67 16.72 13.93
N ARG A 289 -15.73 16.74 15.26
CA ARG A 289 -14.98 15.84 16.14
C ARG A 289 -15.60 14.45 16.19
N LEU A 290 -16.94 14.37 16.13
CA LEU A 290 -17.65 13.10 16.00
C LEU A 290 -17.37 12.43 14.64
N ASP A 291 -17.42 13.19 13.54
CA ASP A 291 -17.11 12.68 12.20
C ASP A 291 -15.66 12.22 12.10
N PHE A 292 -14.73 12.98 12.67
CA PHE A 292 -13.33 12.58 12.81
C PHE A 292 -13.18 11.25 13.56
N THR A 293 -13.89 11.10 14.68
CA THR A 293 -13.85 9.89 15.51
C THR A 293 -14.41 8.69 14.74
N ARG A 294 -15.56 8.86 14.09
CA ARG A 294 -16.18 7.83 13.26
C ARG A 294 -15.26 7.39 12.14
N ASP A 295 -14.70 8.34 11.39
CA ASP A 295 -13.73 8.04 10.33
C ASP A 295 -12.50 7.32 10.88
N PHE A 296 -11.94 7.77 12.01
CA PHE A 296 -10.76 7.17 12.64
C PHE A 296 -10.93 5.69 12.93
N PHE A 297 -12.02 5.29 13.58
CA PHE A 297 -12.27 3.88 13.92
C PHE A 297 -12.75 3.07 12.71
N ARG A 298 -13.54 3.65 11.79
CA ARG A 298 -14.00 2.97 10.57
C ARG A 298 -12.86 2.60 9.63
N VAL A 299 -11.77 3.37 9.62
CA VAL A 299 -10.53 3.04 8.91
C VAL A 299 -9.95 1.69 9.37
N GLY A 300 -10.04 1.39 10.67
CA GLY A 300 -9.66 0.08 11.22
C GLY A 300 -10.70 -1.01 10.99
N GLY A 301 -11.82 -0.72 10.32
CA GLY A 301 -12.93 -1.66 10.18
C GLY A 301 -13.86 -1.76 11.38
N CYS A 302 -13.76 -0.87 12.36
CA CYS A 302 -14.63 -0.88 13.53
C CYS A 302 -16.08 -0.47 13.17
N GLU A 303 -17.05 -1.06 13.87
CA GLU A 303 -18.44 -0.64 13.85
C GLU A 303 -18.64 0.49 14.86
N VAL A 304 -18.86 1.70 14.36
CA VAL A 304 -18.99 2.89 15.22
C VAL A 304 -20.45 3.28 15.36
N ALA A 305 -20.95 3.26 16.59
CA ALA A 305 -22.29 3.68 17.00
C ALA A 305 -22.23 4.92 17.92
N GLY A 306 -23.38 5.45 18.31
CA GLY A 306 -23.50 6.65 19.15
C GLY A 306 -23.85 7.89 18.32
N GLU A 307 -25.13 8.21 18.28
CA GLU A 307 -25.68 9.41 17.64
C GLU A 307 -26.44 10.32 18.61
N GLY A 308 -26.79 9.79 19.80
CA GLY A 308 -27.45 10.53 20.87
C GLY A 308 -26.46 11.41 21.62
N PHE A 309 -27.01 12.39 22.34
CA PHE A 309 -26.25 13.31 23.16
C PHE A 309 -26.92 13.49 24.51
N ALA A 310 -26.13 13.76 25.53
CA ALA A 310 -26.65 14.12 26.83
C ALA A 310 -25.74 15.15 27.52
N ASP A 311 -26.38 15.95 28.37
CA ASP A 311 -25.74 16.95 29.24
C ASP A 311 -25.60 16.46 30.69
N GLN A 312 -25.92 15.20 30.95
CA GLN A 312 -25.85 14.57 32.28
C GLN A 312 -25.01 13.29 32.21
N VAL A 313 -24.09 13.14 33.16
CA VAL A 313 -23.16 12.00 33.26
C VAL A 313 -23.90 10.67 33.23
N ASP A 314 -24.91 10.50 34.09
CA ASP A 314 -25.67 9.25 34.21
C ASP A 314 -26.34 8.82 32.90
N ALA A 315 -26.88 9.77 32.14
CA ALA A 315 -27.54 9.50 30.86
C ALA A 315 -26.52 9.06 29.80
N VAL A 316 -25.34 9.70 29.76
CA VAL A 316 -24.24 9.33 28.85
C VAL A 316 -23.74 7.92 29.18
N VAL A 317 -23.46 7.65 30.46
CA VAL A 317 -22.93 6.37 30.92
C VAL A 317 -23.94 5.25 30.68
N THR A 318 -25.22 5.47 31.00
CA THR A 318 -26.28 4.49 30.75
C THR A 318 -26.37 4.13 29.27
N ALA A 319 -26.35 5.12 28.38
CA ALA A 319 -26.40 4.87 26.94
C ALA A 319 -25.15 4.12 26.44
N ALA A 320 -23.97 4.45 26.96
CA ALA A 320 -22.72 3.80 26.59
C ALA A 320 -22.67 2.34 27.05
N LEU A 321 -23.12 2.04 28.27
CA LEU A 321 -23.16 0.67 28.79
C LEU A 321 -24.23 -0.19 28.09
N GLN A 322 -25.37 0.39 27.72
CA GLN A 322 -26.39 -0.31 26.93
C GLN A 322 -25.93 -0.68 25.52
N ALA A 323 -24.92 0.01 24.98
CA ALA A 323 -24.38 -0.27 23.67
C ALA A 323 -23.48 -1.52 23.64
N ASP A 324 -23.08 -2.05 24.81
CA ASP A 324 -22.25 -3.25 24.95
C ASP A 324 -21.01 -3.21 24.03
N ALA A 325 -20.35 -2.05 24.02
CA ALA A 325 -19.15 -1.83 23.22
C ALA A 325 -17.91 -1.98 24.10
N ALA A 326 -16.96 -2.80 23.67
CA ALA A 326 -15.68 -2.98 24.35
C ALA A 326 -14.84 -1.68 24.39
N THR A 327 -15.18 -0.70 23.54
CA THR A 327 -14.53 0.61 23.51
C THR A 327 -15.57 1.72 23.47
N VAL A 328 -15.42 2.68 24.39
CA VAL A 328 -16.26 3.87 24.48
C VAL A 328 -15.40 5.10 24.25
N VAL A 329 -15.83 5.96 23.33
CA VAL A 329 -15.12 7.19 22.96
C VAL A 329 -15.89 8.38 23.47
N ILE A 330 -15.27 9.15 24.38
CA ILE A 330 -15.81 10.40 24.88
C ILE A 330 -15.59 11.49 23.82
N VAL A 331 -16.70 12.01 23.27
CA VAL A 331 -16.69 13.02 22.23
C VAL A 331 -17.42 14.26 22.73
N GLY A 332 -16.78 15.43 22.70
CA GLY A 332 -17.38 16.65 23.22
C GLY A 332 -16.60 17.88 22.80
N LEU A 333 -16.78 18.96 23.55
CA LEU A 333 -16.01 20.19 23.45
C LEU A 333 -15.04 20.28 24.63
N ASP A 334 -14.07 21.18 24.52
CA ASP A 334 -13.09 21.38 25.58
C ASP A 334 -13.80 21.84 26.88
N GLU A 335 -14.84 22.66 26.77
CA GLU A 335 -15.72 23.07 27.87
C GLU A 335 -16.46 21.90 28.52
N THR A 336 -16.90 20.91 27.73
CA THR A 336 -17.60 19.74 28.29
C THR A 336 -16.64 18.74 28.90
N TYR A 337 -15.37 18.72 28.48
CA TYR A 337 -14.33 17.90 29.11
C TYR A 337 -14.03 18.36 30.52
N VAL A 338 -13.83 19.66 30.73
CA VAL A 338 -13.65 20.25 32.07
C VAL A 338 -14.83 19.91 32.98
N ARG A 339 -16.06 19.89 32.44
CA ARG A 339 -17.29 19.77 33.23
C ARG A 339 -17.62 18.34 33.65
N MET A 340 -17.34 17.34 32.81
CA MET A 340 -17.93 16.00 32.98
C MET A 340 -17.10 14.83 32.44
N ALA A 341 -15.99 15.04 31.72
CA ALA A 341 -15.28 13.89 31.13
C ALA A 341 -14.63 12.97 32.17
N ALA A 342 -14.10 13.51 33.27
CA ALA A 342 -13.53 12.72 34.37
C ALA A 342 -14.60 11.86 35.06
N ASP A 343 -15.77 12.44 35.34
CA ASP A 343 -16.90 11.73 35.95
C ASP A 343 -17.42 10.61 35.05
N VAL A 344 -17.56 10.88 33.74
CA VAL A 344 -17.95 9.87 32.74
C VAL A 344 -16.93 8.75 32.66
N ALA A 345 -15.63 9.07 32.59
CA ALA A 345 -14.56 8.06 32.52
C ALA A 345 -14.54 7.17 33.78
N THR A 346 -14.67 7.78 34.97
CA THR A 346 -14.69 7.07 36.25
C THR A 346 -15.89 6.13 36.33
N ALA A 347 -17.06 6.62 35.95
CA ALA A 347 -18.30 5.83 35.97
C ALA A 347 -18.26 4.68 34.96
N LEU A 348 -17.69 4.89 33.77
CA LEU A 348 -17.47 3.82 32.80
C LEU A 348 -16.48 2.77 33.33
N LYS A 349 -15.39 3.19 33.98
CA LYS A 349 -14.41 2.24 34.56
C LYS A 349 -14.92 1.47 35.76
N ALA A 350 -15.96 1.95 36.43
CA ALA A 350 -16.62 1.24 37.51
C ALA A 350 -17.58 0.13 37.03
N SER A 351 -17.85 0.01 35.73
CA SER A 351 -18.69 -1.07 35.19
C SER A 351 -17.94 -2.39 35.07
N GLU A 352 -18.69 -3.49 35.02
CA GLU A 352 -18.16 -4.83 34.73
C GLU A 352 -18.88 -5.45 33.52
N PRO A 353 -18.17 -5.75 32.41
CA PRO A 353 -16.75 -5.46 32.17
C PRO A 353 -16.48 -3.96 31.99
N ALA A 354 -15.29 -3.51 32.39
CA ALA A 354 -14.86 -2.12 32.19
C ALA A 354 -14.43 -1.91 30.73
N PRO A 355 -15.05 -0.97 29.99
CA PRO A 355 -14.67 -0.70 28.61
C PRO A 355 -13.30 -0.03 28.53
N HIS A 356 -12.68 -0.12 27.36
CA HIS A 356 -11.58 0.75 26.99
C HIS A 356 -12.12 2.16 26.71
N VAL A 357 -11.69 3.16 27.48
CA VAL A 357 -12.17 4.53 27.37
C VAL A 357 -11.16 5.35 26.58
N VAL A 358 -11.63 5.93 25.47
CA VAL A 358 -10.83 6.80 24.60
C VAL A 358 -11.43 8.20 24.63
N LEU A 359 -10.62 9.25 24.55
CA LEU A 359 -11.12 10.61 24.42
C LEU A 359 -10.70 11.23 23.09
N ALA A 360 -11.65 11.87 22.40
CA ALA A 360 -11.39 12.53 21.12
C ALA A 360 -10.99 13.99 21.29
N GLY A 361 -9.81 14.40 20.83
CA GLY A 361 -9.29 15.75 20.94
C GLY A 361 -8.01 15.82 21.76
N ARG A 362 -7.48 17.03 21.92
CA ARG A 362 -6.36 17.31 22.81
C ARG A 362 -6.94 17.86 24.09
N ALA A 363 -6.71 17.19 25.22
CA ALA A 363 -7.24 17.66 26.50
C ALA A 363 -6.26 18.61 27.21
N GLY A 364 -5.04 18.78 26.67
CA GLY A 364 -4.08 19.77 27.16
C GLY A 364 -3.74 19.49 28.61
N ASP A 365 -3.93 20.48 29.49
CA ASP A 365 -3.62 20.38 30.92
C ASP A 365 -4.51 19.35 31.67
N LEU A 366 -5.62 18.91 31.07
CA LEU A 366 -6.51 17.90 31.65
C LEU A 366 -6.07 16.45 31.39
N GLU A 367 -5.06 16.20 30.55
CA GLU A 367 -4.71 14.83 30.13
C GLU A 367 -4.31 13.94 31.32
N ASP A 368 -3.53 14.46 32.26
CA ASP A 368 -3.11 13.71 33.46
C ASP A 368 -4.28 13.41 34.41
N GLU A 369 -5.18 14.38 34.59
CA GLU A 369 -6.40 14.23 35.40
C GLU A 369 -7.34 13.18 34.78
N LEU A 370 -7.57 13.29 33.47
CA LEU A 370 -8.45 12.37 32.74
C LEU A 370 -7.87 10.97 32.66
N ALA A 371 -6.55 10.82 32.51
CA ALA A 371 -5.88 9.53 32.59
C ALA A 371 -6.07 8.88 33.96
N THR A 372 -5.93 9.66 35.04
CA THR A 372 -6.19 9.20 36.42
C THR A 372 -7.65 8.80 36.63
N ALA A 373 -8.58 9.54 36.01
CA ALA A 373 -10.00 9.25 36.02
C ALA A 373 -10.41 8.04 35.16
N GLY A 374 -9.48 7.45 34.40
CA GLY A 374 -9.71 6.22 33.65
C GLY A 374 -9.82 6.37 32.14
N VAL A 375 -9.47 7.53 31.56
CA VAL A 375 -9.24 7.63 30.11
C VAL A 375 -7.94 6.91 29.76
N ASP A 376 -8.02 5.87 28.95
CA ASP A 376 -6.86 5.04 28.63
C ASP A 376 -6.05 5.59 27.43
N GLU A 377 -6.70 6.33 26.52
CA GLU A 377 -6.06 6.81 25.29
C GLU A 377 -6.71 8.09 24.74
N PHE A 378 -5.90 8.91 24.06
CA PHE A 378 -6.34 10.18 23.46
C PHE A 378 -6.11 10.17 21.95
N ILE A 379 -7.14 10.53 21.17
CA ILE A 379 -7.07 10.56 19.70
C ILE A 379 -7.30 11.96 19.15
N HIS A 380 -6.44 12.42 18.25
CA HIS A 380 -6.56 13.73 17.60
C HIS A 380 -6.04 13.68 16.15
N ALA A 381 -6.16 14.78 15.41
CA ALA A 381 -5.83 14.87 13.98
C ALA A 381 -4.38 14.54 13.58
N ARG A 382 -3.50 14.25 14.54
CA ARG A 382 -2.10 13.86 14.32
C ARG A 382 -1.73 12.54 15.01
N SER A 383 -2.70 11.88 15.67
CA SER A 383 -2.48 10.56 16.24
C SER A 383 -2.15 9.58 15.13
N ASP A 384 -1.22 8.68 15.41
CA ASP A 384 -0.89 7.58 14.52
C ASP A 384 -2.04 6.57 14.56
N ALA A 385 -2.83 6.55 13.49
CA ALA A 385 -4.02 5.71 13.40
C ALA A 385 -3.67 4.22 13.40
N LEU A 386 -2.57 3.83 12.76
CA LEU A 386 -2.16 2.42 12.71
C LEU A 386 -1.75 1.92 14.09
N ASP A 387 -1.02 2.74 14.83
CA ASP A 387 -0.54 2.41 16.17
C ASP A 387 -1.69 2.30 17.19
N VAL A 388 -2.57 3.30 17.24
CA VAL A 388 -3.75 3.30 18.14
C VAL A 388 -4.70 2.15 17.82
N LEU A 389 -5.08 2.00 16.54
CA LEU A 389 -6.01 0.93 16.16
C LEU A 389 -5.36 -0.45 16.24
N GLY A 390 -4.04 -0.55 16.05
CA GLY A 390 -3.28 -1.78 16.25
C GLY A 390 -3.29 -2.23 17.71
N ARG A 391 -3.10 -1.29 18.66
CA ARG A 391 -3.28 -1.58 20.10
C ARG A 391 -4.71 -2.01 20.41
N LEU A 392 -5.70 -1.33 19.84
CA LEU A 392 -7.10 -1.69 19.99
C LEU A 392 -7.37 -3.12 19.49
N ALA A 393 -6.89 -3.46 18.30
CA ALA A 393 -7.02 -4.81 17.72
C ALA A 393 -6.33 -5.87 18.59
N GLY A 394 -5.15 -5.58 19.13
CA GLY A 394 -4.42 -6.50 20.02
C GLY A 394 -5.17 -6.80 21.33
N ARG A 395 -6.02 -5.89 21.81
CA ARG A 395 -6.88 -6.12 22.99
C ARG A 395 -8.10 -6.99 22.68
N MET A 396 -8.44 -7.18 21.41
CA MET A 396 -9.60 -7.98 20.98
C MET A 396 -9.26 -9.47 20.80
N GLU A 397 -8.08 -9.92 21.22
CA GLU A 397 -7.55 -11.27 21.00
C GLU A 397 -7.69 -11.74 19.54
N VAL A 398 -7.07 -10.98 18.63
CA VAL A 398 -6.56 -11.58 17.39
C VAL A 398 -5.33 -12.39 17.80
N GLU A 399 -5.49 -13.68 18.10
CA GLU A 399 -4.34 -14.60 18.00
C GLU A 399 -3.77 -14.46 16.58
N ALA A 400 -2.48 -14.13 16.52
CA ALA A 400 -1.73 -13.88 15.29
C ALA A 400 -1.62 -15.12 14.41
#